data_AF-A0A562C1N2-F1
#
_entry.id   AF-A0A562C1N2-F1
#
_cell.length_a   1.000
_cell.length_b   1.000
_cell.length_c   1.000
_cell.angle_alpha   90.00
_cell.angle_beta   90.00
_cell.angle_gamma   90.00
#
_symmetry.space_group_name_H-M   'P 1'
#
loop_
_entity.id
_entity.type
_entity.pdbx_description
1 polymer ?
#
loop_
_entity_poly.entity_id
_entity_poly.type
_entity_poly.pdbx_seq_one_letter_code
_entity_poly.pdbx_strand_id
1 'polypeptide(L)' 'MSLLAPRCAAVDLSYGEVAIPFLAWARAGGAQQAVDGLGMLVEQAAESFALWHGVRPLTDEVYAELQARHAALVTAD' A
#
# COMPACT_ATOMS: atom_id res chain seq x y z
N MET A 1 -17.40 -13.20 17.29
CA MET A 1 -15.97 -13.56 17.12
C MET A 1 -15.37 -12.60 16.11
N SER A 2 -14.24 -11.98 16.42
CA SER A 2 -13.50 -11.14 15.46
C SER A 2 -12.62 -12.02 14.57
N LEU A 3 -12.51 -11.71 13.28
CA LEU A 3 -11.54 -12.32 12.36
C LEU A 3 -10.12 -11.79 12.58
N LEU A 4 -9.99 -10.67 13.28
CA LEU A 4 -8.73 -10.00 13.54
C LEU A 4 -8.16 -10.41 14.90
N ALA A 5 -6.92 -10.87 14.90
CA ALA A 5 -6.17 -11.12 16.12
C ALA A 5 -5.73 -9.79 16.76
N PRO A 6 -5.48 -9.76 18.09
CA PRO A 6 -4.85 -8.62 18.73
C PRO A 6 -3.53 -8.27 18.01
N ARG A 7 -3.31 -6.98 17.77
CA ARG A 7 -2.10 -6.46 17.11
C ARG A 7 -1.89 -6.93 15.66
N CYS A 8 -2.94 -7.36 14.96
CA CYS A 8 -2.80 -7.75 13.56
C CYS A 8 -2.46 -6.54 12.66
N ALA A 9 -1.68 -6.80 11.61
CA ALA A 9 -1.57 -5.93 10.46
C ALA A 9 -2.51 -6.43 9.37
N ALA A 10 -3.26 -5.53 8.74
CA ALA A 10 -4.04 -5.79 7.55
C ALA A 10 -3.35 -5.13 6.35
N VAL A 11 -3.21 -5.88 5.26
CA VAL A 11 -2.60 -5.41 4.02
C VAL A 11 -3.56 -5.71 2.88
N ASP A 12 -4.00 -4.67 2.18
CA ASP A 12 -4.72 -4.84 0.91
C ASP A 12 -3.70 -4.90 -0.23
N LEU A 13 -3.96 -5.74 -1.23
CA LEU A 13 -3.16 -5.75 -2.47
C LEU A 13 -3.61 -4.63 -3.42
N SER A 14 -4.87 -4.21 -3.30
CA SER A 14 -5.39 -3.01 -3.95
C SER A 14 -4.75 -1.77 -3.34
N TYR A 15 -4.73 -0.68 -4.10
CA TYR A 15 -4.23 0.61 -3.64
C TYR A 15 -5.16 1.73 -4.07
N GLY A 16 -5.05 2.85 -3.35
CA GLY A 16 -5.94 3.99 -3.52
C GLY A 16 -7.38 3.71 -3.13
N GLU A 17 -8.36 4.33 -3.81
CA GLU A 17 -9.77 4.30 -3.40
C GLU A 17 -10.35 2.89 -3.27
N VAL A 18 -9.93 1.99 -4.14
CA VAL A 18 -10.40 0.60 -4.17
C VAL A 18 -9.99 -0.16 -2.90
N ALA A 19 -8.91 0.24 -2.22
CA ALA A 19 -8.47 -0.36 -0.96
C ALA A 19 -9.24 0.15 0.27
N ILE A 20 -9.95 1.28 0.15
CA ILE A 20 -10.62 1.94 1.29
C ILE A 20 -11.59 1.01 2.02
N PRO A 21 -12.48 0.24 1.36
CA PRO A 21 -13.46 -0.58 2.08
C PRO A 21 -12.82 -1.63 2.99
N PHE A 22 -11.78 -2.32 2.52
CA PHE A 22 -11.08 -3.33 3.31
C PHE A 22 -10.29 -2.70 4.46
N LEU A 23 -9.56 -1.62 4.18
CA LEU A 23 -8.76 -0.93 5.21
C LEU A 23 -9.64 -0.28 6.28
N ALA A 24 -10.81 0.25 5.90
CA ALA A 24 -11.80 0.78 6.83
C ALA A 24 -12.37 -0.33 7.71
N TRP A 25 -12.74 -1.47 7.12
CA TRP A 25 -13.17 -2.66 7.87
C TRP A 25 -12.09 -3.12 8.87
N ALA A 26 -10.83 -3.20 8.42
CA ALA A 26 -9.73 -3.65 9.27
C ALA A 26 -9.49 -2.70 10.45
N ARG A 27 -9.49 -1.38 10.20
CA ARG A 27 -9.36 -0.35 11.24
C ARG A 27 -10.52 -0.42 12.24
N ALA A 28 -11.76 -0.53 11.75
CA ALA A 28 -12.94 -0.67 12.59
C ALA A 28 -12.91 -1.95 13.44
N GLY A 29 -12.31 -3.02 12.93
CA GLY A 29 -12.08 -4.27 13.67
C GLY A 29 -10.90 -4.25 14.64
N GLY A 30 -10.17 -3.13 14.75
CA GLY A 30 -9.06 -2.96 15.69
C GLY A 30 -7.70 -3.44 15.19
N ALA A 31 -7.50 -3.55 13.87
CA ALA A 31 -6.16 -3.80 13.32
C ALA A 31 -5.18 -2.70 13.77
N GLN A 32 -4.02 -3.11 14.26
CA GLN A 32 -2.98 -2.16 14.71
C GLN A 32 -2.36 -1.41 13.52
N GLN A 33 -2.27 -2.08 12.37
CA GLN A 33 -1.78 -1.50 11.13
C GLN A 33 -2.73 -1.86 10.00
N ALA A 34 -2.96 -0.91 9.09
CA ALA A 34 -3.75 -1.09 7.89
C ALA A 34 -3.05 -0.36 6.74
N VAL A 35 -2.49 -1.11 5.80
CA VAL A 35 -1.62 -0.62 4.72
C VAL A 35 -2.18 -1.08 3.37
N ASP A 36 -2.13 -0.23 2.35
CA ASP A 36 -2.56 -0.59 0.99
C ASP A 36 -1.41 -1.22 0.17
N GLY A 37 -1.72 -1.55 -1.08
CA GLY A 37 -0.80 -2.24 -1.96
C GLY A 37 0.22 -1.35 -2.68
N LEU A 38 0.25 -0.03 -2.46
CA LEU A 38 1.07 0.88 -3.27
C LEU A 38 2.57 0.61 -3.04
N GLY A 39 2.97 0.40 -1.79
CA GLY A 39 4.35 0.03 -1.47
C GLY A 39 4.74 -1.31 -2.09
N MET A 40 3.84 -2.28 -2.07
CA MET A 40 4.06 -3.58 -2.70
C MET A 40 4.25 -3.44 -4.21
N LEU A 41 3.45 -2.59 -4.89
CA LEU A 41 3.58 -2.30 -6.32
C LEU A 41 4.97 -1.72 -6.66
N VAL A 42 5.51 -0.82 -5.83
CA VAL A 42 6.82 -0.23 -6.07
C VAL A 42 7.93 -1.24 -5.81
N GLU A 43 7.89 -1.95 -4.68
CA GLU A 43 8.95 -2.91 -4.31
C GLU A 43 9.04 -4.08 -5.29
N GLN A 44 7.92 -4.63 -5.76
CA GLN A 44 7.96 -5.69 -6.78
C GLN A 44 8.53 -5.21 -8.13
N ALA A 45 8.31 -3.93 -8.48
CA ALA A 45 8.89 -3.34 -9.67
C ALA A 45 10.41 -3.17 -9.51
N ALA A 46 10.87 -2.81 -8.30
CA ALA A 46 12.28 -2.74 -7.98
C ALA A 46 12.97 -4.12 -8.04
N GLU A 47 12.31 -5.19 -7.58
CA GLU A 47 12.79 -6.57 -7.76
C GLU A 47 12.94 -6.92 -9.24
N SER A 48 11.91 -6.64 -10.05
CA SER A 48 11.92 -6.91 -11.50
C SER A 48 13.02 -6.12 -12.20
N PHE A 49 13.18 -4.84 -11.83
CA PHE A 49 14.24 -3.98 -12.35
C PHE A 49 15.63 -4.53 -11.99
N ALA A 50 15.83 -5.01 -10.76
CA ALA A 50 17.08 -5.62 -10.34
C ALA A 50 17.40 -6.89 -11.15
N LEU A 51 16.39 -7.72 -11.45
CA LEU A 51 16.57 -8.91 -12.29
C LEU A 51 16.96 -8.56 -13.73
N TRP A 52 16.38 -7.51 -14.31
CA TRP A 52 16.65 -7.12 -15.70
C TRP A 52 17.93 -6.31 -15.88
N HIS A 53 18.30 -5.51 -14.88
CA HIS A 53 19.35 -4.50 -15.02
C HIS A 53 20.52 -4.70 -14.05
N GLY A 54 20.44 -5.66 -13.14
CA GLY A 54 21.50 -5.97 -12.17
C GLY A 54 21.70 -4.91 -11.08
N VAL A 55 20.79 -3.93 -10.97
CA VAL A 55 20.83 -2.85 -9.98
C VAL A 55 19.47 -2.76 -9.31
N ARG A 56 19.43 -2.73 -7.97
CA ARG A 56 18.20 -2.40 -7.24
C ARG A 56 18.06 -0.88 -7.14
N PRO A 57 16.98 -0.28 -7.66
CA PRO A 57 16.75 1.16 -7.52
C PRO A 57 16.34 1.52 -6.09
N LEU A 58 16.55 2.78 -5.70
CA LEU A 58 15.93 3.36 -4.51
C LEU A 58 14.43 3.59 -4.79
N THR A 59 13.58 3.22 -3.85
CA THR A 59 12.12 3.19 -4.05
C THR A 59 11.37 4.29 -3.29
N ASP A 60 11.99 4.88 -2.26
CA ASP A 60 11.35 5.87 -1.39
C ASP A 60 10.80 7.09 -2.16
N GLU A 61 11.58 7.64 -3.09
CA GLU A 61 11.18 8.80 -3.90
C GLU A 61 10.01 8.47 -4.83
N VAL A 62 10.03 7.29 -5.46
CA VAL A 62 8.97 6.82 -6.36
C VAL A 62 7.68 6.58 -5.57
N TYR A 63 7.78 5.95 -4.41
CA TYR A 63 6.64 5.73 -3.52
C TYR A 63 6.03 7.05 -3.06
N ALA A 64 6.86 8.01 -2.62
CA ALA A 64 6.41 9.32 -2.17
C ALA A 64 5.70 10.10 -3.30
N GLU A 65 6.24 10.08 -4.52
CA GLU A 65 5.63 10.75 -5.67
C GLU A 65 4.28 10.14 -6.05
N LEU A 66 4.17 8.81 -6.08
CA LEU A 66 2.92 8.12 -6.40
C LEU A 66 1.85 8.38 -5.31
N GLN A 67 2.25 8.38 -4.04
CA GLN A 67 1.36 8.68 -2.93
C GLN A 67 0.82 10.12 -2.99
N ALA A 68 1.68 11.09 -3.31
CA ALA A 68 1.29 12.49 -3.48
C ALA A 68 0.32 12.69 -4.66
N ARG A 69 0.59 12.05 -5.80
CA ARG A 69 -0.29 12.08 -6.97
C ARG A 69 -1.66 11.47 -6.68
N HIS A 70 -1.70 10.35 -5.95
CA HIS A 70 -2.95 9.72 -5.59
C HIS A 70 -3.80 10.61 -4.67
N ALA A 71 -3.19 11.22 -3.65
CA ALA A 71 -3.87 12.16 -2.76
C ALA A 71 -4.49 13.34 -3.53
N ALA A 72 -3.78 13.87 -4.54
CA ALA A 72 -4.29 14.96 -5.38
C ALA A 72 -5.54 14.57 -6.18
N LEU A 73 -5.59 13.33 -6.70
CA LEU A 73 -6.74 12.82 -7.46
C LEU A 73 -7.98 12.64 -6.57
N VAL A 74 -7.81 12.17 -5.34
CA VAL A 74 -8.93 12.00 -4.37
C VAL A 74 -9.52 13.34 -3.93
N THR A 75 -8.72 14.40 -3.88
CA THR A 75 -9.20 15.74 -3.46
C THR A 75 -9.78 16.59 -4.58
N ALA A 76 -9.65 16.14 -5.84
CA ALA A 76 -10.10 16.89 -7.01
C ALA A 76 -11.55 16.59 -7.43
N ASP A 77 -12.20 15.62 -6.76
CA ASP A 77 -13.63 15.29 -6.86
C ASP A 77 -14.43 15.87 -5.67
#